data_AF-A0A1B7W5M6-F1
#
_entry.id   AF-A0A1B7W5M6-F1
#
_cell.length_a   1.000
_cell.length_b   1.000
_cell.length_c   1.000
_cell.angle_alpha   90.00
_cell.angle_beta   90.00
_cell.angle_gamma   90.00
#
_symmetry.space_group_name_H-M   'P 1'
#
loop_
_entity.id
_entity.type
_entity.pdbx_description
1 polymer ?
#
loop_
_entity_poly.entity_id
_entity_poly.type
_entity_poly.pdbx_seq_one_letter_code
_entity_poly.pdbx_strand_id
1 'polypeptide(L)'
;GNPDHRPYQEVDLSRGKPSLTHFRVMNREGDYTRVEFVPLTGRTHQLRVHAADTRGLGMAILGDKLYGYHSDTDRLYLHARELRFQHPHVEKIFHLQVKTPF
;
A
#
# COMPACT_ATOMS: atom_id res chain seq x y z
N GLY A 1 -7.95 -11.17 8.73
CA GLY A 1 -7.76 -10.41 9.96
C GLY A 1 -8.75 -10.88 10.99
N ASN A 2 -8.33 -10.84 12.24
CA ASN A 2 -9.16 -11.11 13.41
C ASN A 2 -10.38 -10.15 13.47
N PRO A 3 -11.63 -10.66 13.47
CA PRO A 3 -12.83 -9.86 13.63
C PRO A 3 -12.85 -8.98 14.89
N ASP A 4 -12.18 -9.41 15.96
CA ASP A 4 -12.13 -8.72 17.25
C ASP A 4 -11.20 -7.50 17.22
N HIS A 5 -10.27 -7.45 16.26
CA HIS A 5 -9.28 -6.38 16.12
C HIS A 5 -9.60 -5.43 14.96
N ARG A 6 -10.87 -5.27 14.59
CA ARG A 6 -11.24 -4.27 13.57
C ARG A 6 -10.85 -2.86 14.04
N PRO A 7 -10.36 -1.99 13.13
CA PRO A 7 -10.27 -2.15 11.67
C PRO A 7 -8.94 -2.77 11.17
N TYR A 8 -8.10 -3.28 12.06
CA TYR A 8 -6.76 -3.79 11.73
C TYR A 8 -6.80 -5.05 10.86
N GLN A 9 -5.69 -5.27 10.17
CA GLN A 9 -5.42 -6.43 9.33
C GLN A 9 -4.01 -6.90 9.70
N GLU A 10 -3.75 -8.19 9.58
CA GLU A 10 -2.51 -8.80 10.05
C GLU A 10 -2.04 -9.87 9.06
N VAL A 11 -0.74 -10.16 9.11
CA VAL A 11 -0.17 -11.25 8.34
C VAL A 11 -0.26 -12.54 9.17
N ASP A 12 -1.13 -13.43 8.71
CA ASP A 12 -1.31 -14.78 9.24
C ASP A 12 -0.84 -15.79 8.19
N LEU A 13 0.23 -16.54 8.49
CA LEU A 13 0.81 -17.51 7.57
C LEU A 13 -0.03 -18.78 7.41
N SER A 14 -0.94 -19.05 8.34
CA SER A 14 -1.77 -20.27 8.38
C SER A 14 -3.15 -20.06 7.76
N ARG A 15 -3.80 -18.91 8.03
CA ARG A 15 -5.18 -18.62 7.62
C ARG A 15 -5.31 -17.38 6.73
N GLY A 16 -4.22 -16.65 6.50
CA GLY A 16 -4.21 -15.47 5.65
C GLY A 16 -4.50 -15.81 4.19
N LYS A 17 -5.18 -14.90 3.49
CA LYS A 17 -5.33 -15.02 2.03
C LYS A 17 -4.00 -14.63 1.37
N PRO A 18 -3.52 -15.37 0.35
CA PRO A 18 -2.33 -14.98 -0.39
C PRO A 18 -2.44 -13.55 -0.92
N SER A 19 -1.33 -12.83 -0.79
CA SER A 19 -1.19 -11.45 -1.27
C SER A 19 0.24 -11.20 -1.74
N LEU A 20 0.37 -10.40 -2.80
CA LEU A 20 1.67 -10.10 -3.40
C LEU A 20 1.70 -8.63 -3.85
N THR A 21 2.77 -7.95 -3.46
CA THR A 21 3.06 -6.57 -3.82
C THR A 21 4.51 -6.50 -4.27
N HIS A 22 4.75 -6.03 -5.50
CA HIS A 22 6.09 -5.61 -5.88
C HIS A 22 6.32 -4.17 -5.42
N PHE A 23 7.56 -3.84 -5.10
CA PHE A 23 7.92 -2.49 -4.73
C PHE A 23 9.24 -2.08 -5.35
N ARG A 24 9.41 -0.77 -5.50
CA ARG A 24 10.66 -0.17 -5.96
C ARG A 24 10.92 1.12 -5.18
N VAL A 25 12.15 1.27 -4.71
CA VAL A 25 12.60 2.53 -4.11
C VAL A 25 12.77 3.56 -5.22
N MET A 26 12.05 4.67 -5.11
CA MET A 26 12.06 5.78 -6.06
C MET A 26 13.04 6.88 -5.64
N ASN A 27 13.05 7.19 -4.34
CA ASN A 27 13.97 8.16 -3.76
C ASN A 27 14.17 7.92 -2.27
N ARG A 28 15.25 8.45 -1.71
CA ARG A 28 15.53 8.49 -0.26
C ARG A 28 15.89 9.93 0.12
N GLU A 29 15.16 10.51 1.05
CA GLU A 29 15.31 11.90 1.47
C GLU A 29 15.20 11.97 3.00
N GLY A 30 16.30 12.29 3.67
CA GLY A 30 16.37 12.26 5.13
C GLY A 30 15.95 10.91 5.70
N ASP A 31 14.99 10.94 6.63
CA ASP A 31 14.44 9.74 7.29
C ASP A 31 13.32 9.07 6.49
N TYR A 32 13.02 9.56 5.28
CA TYR A 32 11.91 9.07 4.46
C TYR A 32 12.39 8.39 3.17
N THR A 33 11.67 7.34 2.79
CA THR A 33 11.88 6.64 1.52
C THR A 33 10.60 6.69 0.69
N ARG A 34 10.71 7.21 -0.52
CA ARG A 34 9.61 7.20 -1.48
C ARG A 34 9.59 5.86 -2.21
N VAL A 35 8.50 5.12 -2.05
CA VAL A 35 8.34 3.78 -2.61
C VAL A 35 7.20 3.76 -3.62
N GLU A 36 7.45 3.17 -4.78
CA GLU A 36 6.42 2.77 -5.72
C GLU A 36 5.96 1.35 -5.37
N PHE A 37 4.66 1.19 -5.17
CA PHE A 37 4.03 -0.11 -4.94
C PHE A 37 3.24 -0.55 -6.18
N VAL A 38 3.39 -1.81 -6.54
CA VAL A 38 2.62 -2.49 -7.59
C VAL A 38 1.92 -3.70 -6.96
N PRO A 39 0.69 -3.53 -6.43
CA PRO A 39 -0.07 -4.63 -5.86
C PRO A 39 -0.57 -5.57 -6.97
N LEU A 40 -0.21 -6.85 -6.91
CA LEU A 40 -0.75 -7.88 -7.81
C LEU A 40 -2.04 -8.52 -7.28
N THR A 41 -2.37 -8.22 -6.02
CA THR A 41 -3.63 -8.59 -5.37
C THR A 41 -4.23 -7.35 -4.70
N GLY A 42 -5.54 -7.36 -4.47
CA GLY A 42 -6.26 -6.24 -3.84
C GLY A 42 -6.83 -6.55 -2.46
N ARG A 43 -6.00 -7.00 -1.49
CA ARG A 43 -6.49 -7.25 -0.12
C ARG A 43 -6.67 -5.94 0.65
N THR A 44 -7.64 -5.93 1.57
CA THR A 44 -7.87 -4.78 2.46
C THR A 44 -6.58 -4.40 3.18
N HIS A 45 -6.20 -3.13 3.08
CA HIS A 45 -4.97 -2.57 3.67
C HIS A 45 -3.66 -3.26 3.24
N GLN A 46 -3.64 -4.02 2.14
CA GLN A 46 -2.48 -4.82 1.72
C GLN A 46 -1.17 -4.04 1.74
N LEU A 47 -1.11 -2.89 1.06
CA LEU A 47 0.10 -2.08 0.97
C LEU A 47 0.55 -1.56 2.34
N ARG A 48 -0.41 -1.20 3.19
CA ARG A 48 -0.16 -0.65 4.53
C ARG A 48 0.45 -1.70 5.45
N VAL A 49 -0.12 -2.91 5.44
CA VAL A 49 0.38 -4.06 6.20
C VAL A 49 1.72 -4.53 5.64
N HIS A 50 1.87 -4.67 4.32
CA HIS A 50 3.13 -5.08 3.69
C HIS A 50 4.26 -4.07 3.94
N ALA A 51 3.94 -2.78 4.06
CA ALA A 51 4.92 -1.78 4.44
C ALA A 51 5.32 -1.92 5.92
N ALA A 52 4.35 -1.96 6.84
CA ALA A 52 4.60 -1.93 8.28
C ALA A 52 5.15 -3.23 8.88
N ASP A 53 4.72 -4.40 8.40
CA ASP A 53 5.14 -5.69 8.96
C ASP A 53 6.64 -5.92 8.73
N THR A 54 7.34 -6.44 9.73
CA THR A 54 8.79 -6.69 9.69
C THR A 54 9.20 -7.77 8.69
N ARG A 55 8.27 -8.64 8.27
CA ARG A 55 8.47 -9.60 7.18
C ARG A 55 8.27 -8.97 5.80
N GLY A 56 7.65 -7.79 5.76
CA GLY A 56 7.49 -6.97 4.57
C GLY A 56 8.64 -5.97 4.45
N LEU A 57 8.32 -4.68 4.34
CA LEU A 57 9.36 -3.64 4.34
C LEU A 57 9.88 -3.30 5.75
N GLY A 58 9.12 -3.61 6.80
CA GLY A 58 9.44 -3.19 8.17
C GLY A 58 9.43 -1.67 8.37
N MET A 59 8.78 -0.92 7.48
CA MET A 59 8.71 0.53 7.45
C MET A 59 7.28 0.97 7.16
N ALA A 60 6.56 1.43 8.19
CA ALA A 60 5.19 1.89 8.03
C ALA A 60 5.10 3.12 7.11
N ILE A 61 3.97 3.22 6.39
CA ILE A 61 3.70 4.38 5.53
C ILE A 61 3.50 5.62 6.42
N LEU A 62 4.08 6.75 6.03
CA LEU A 62 3.94 8.02 6.73
C LEU A 62 2.45 8.41 6.88
N GLY A 63 2.08 8.82 8.09
CA GLY A 63 0.70 9.19 8.44
C GLY A 63 -0.29 8.04 8.50
N ASP A 64 0.17 6.78 8.45
CA ASP A 64 -0.69 5.62 8.68
C ASP A 64 -1.06 5.48 10.16
N LYS A 65 -2.27 5.95 10.51
CA LYS A 65 -2.80 5.90 11.88
C LYS A 65 -3.07 4.50 12.42
N LEU A 66 -3.12 3.47 11.57
CA LEU A 66 -3.36 2.09 12.02
C LEU A 66 -2.04 1.34 12.20
N TYR A 67 -1.15 1.39 11.22
CA TYR A 67 0.03 0.51 11.20
C TYR A 67 1.36 1.23 11.43
N GLY A 68 1.34 2.56 11.52
CA GLY A 68 2.53 3.37 11.79
C GLY A 68 2.48 4.05 13.16
N TYR A 69 3.60 4.67 13.50
CA TYR A 69 3.69 5.53 14.67
C TYR A 69 2.91 6.84 14.45
N HIS A 70 2.47 7.46 15.55
CA HIS A 70 1.96 8.82 15.51
C HIS A 70 3.07 9.73 14.99
N SER A 71 2.91 10.17 13.75
CA SER A 71 3.70 11.20 13.11
C SER A 71 2.85 12.48 13.09
N ASP A 72 3.49 13.64 13.17
CA ASP A 72 2.85 14.96 13.08
C ASP A 72 2.37 15.27 11.66
N THR A 73 1.70 14.32 11.02
CA THR A 73 1.14 14.44 9.68
C THR A 73 -0.37 14.30 9.71
N ASP A 74 -1.05 15.03 8.84
CA ASP A 74 -2.51 15.15 8.83
C ASP A 74 -3.22 14.02 8.07
N ARG A 75 -2.48 13.26 7.24
CA ARG A 75 -3.02 12.28 6.29
C ARG A 75 -2.12 11.07 6.07
N LEU A 76 -2.69 10.03 5.48
CA LEU A 76 -1.93 8.91 4.92
C LEU A 76 -1.20 9.30 3.63
N TYR A 77 0.11 9.04 3.56
CA TYR A 77 0.96 9.25 2.38
C TYR A 77 0.97 8.03 1.45
N LEU A 78 -0.23 7.58 1.09
CA LEU A 78 -0.45 6.54 0.08
C LEU A 78 -1.39 7.09 -1.00
N HIS A 79 -0.98 6.97 -2.27
CA HIS A 79 -1.72 7.54 -3.38
C HIS A 79 -1.71 6.60 -4.59
N ALA A 80 -2.90 6.34 -5.15
CA ALA A 80 -3.05 5.61 -6.39
C ALA A 80 -2.68 6.51 -7.58
N ARG A 81 -1.39 6.55 -7.90
CA ARG A 81 -0.84 7.41 -8.97
C ARG A 81 -1.29 6.97 -10.36
N GLU A 82 -1.50 5.67 -10.56
CA GLU A 82 -1.63 5.06 -11.88
C GLU A 82 -2.58 3.86 -11.84
N LEU A 83 -3.42 3.74 -12.87
CA LEU A 83 -4.29 2.59 -13.10
C LEU A 83 -4.30 2.24 -14.58
N ARG A 84 -4.04 0.96 -14.89
CA ARG A 84 -4.10 0.42 -16.25
C ARG A 84 -5.06 -0.76 -16.30
N PHE A 85 -6.00 -0.74 -17.24
CA PHE A 85 -6.94 -1.83 -17.43
C PHE A 85 -7.46 -1.88 -18.87
N GLN A 86 -7.87 -3.06 -19.31
CA GLN A 86 -8.62 -3.21 -20.56
C GLN A 86 -10.07 -2.78 -20.32
N HIS A 87 -10.57 -1.87 -21.14
CA HIS A 87 -11.95 -1.41 -21.00
C HIS A 87 -12.93 -2.56 -21.32
N PRO A 88 -13.97 -2.81 -20.50
CA PRO A 88 -14.81 -4.00 -20.63
C PRO A 88 -15.66 -4.04 -21.91
N HIS A 89 -15.94 -2.87 -22.49
CA HIS A 89 -16.76 -2.74 -23.70
C HIS A 89 -16.00 -2.20 -24.92
N VAL A 90 -14.72 -1.85 -24.73
CA VAL A 90 -13.91 -1.25 -25.80
C VAL A 90 -12.59 -2.00 -25.77
N GLU A 91 -12.18 -2.59 -26.89
CA GLU A 91 -10.92 -3.33 -27.01
C GLU A 91 -9.69 -2.40 -27.00
N LYS A 92 -9.64 -1.48 -26.03
CA LYS A 92 -8.57 -0.53 -25.82
C LYS A 92 -8.13 -0.60 -24.36
N ILE A 93 -6.83 -0.46 -24.18
CA ILE A 93 -6.23 -0.29 -22.85
C ILE A 93 -6.39 1.17 -22.44
N PHE A 94 -6.95 1.38 -21.26
CA PHE A 94 -7.00 2.68 -20.62
C PHE A 94 -5.83 2.78 -19.65
N HIS A 95 -5.11 3.89 -19.73
CA HIS A 95 -4.03 4.24 -18.81
C HIS A 95 -4.37 5.59 -18.20
N LEU A 96 -4.73 5.56 -16.92
CA LEU A 96 -5.05 6.74 -16.13
C LEU A 96 -3.89 7.03 -15.20
N GLN A 97 -3.44 8.29 -15.18
CA GLN A 97 -2.36 8.74 -14.32
C GLN A 97 -2.70 10.11 -13.73
N VAL A 98 -2.31 10.30 -12.47
CA VAL A 98 -2.45 11.57 -11.76
C VAL A 98 -1.14 11.90 -11.04
N LYS A 99 -0.84 13.19 -10.91
CA LYS A 99 0.35 13.65 -10.18
C LYS A 99 0.19 13.30 -8.70
N THR A 100 1.20 12.66 -8.11
CA THR A 100 1.23 12.44 -6.67
C THR A 100 1.31 13.79 -5.94
N PRO A 101 0.42 14.08 -4.98
CA PRO A 101 0.37 15.38 -4.32
C PRO A 101 1.44 15.56 -3.22
N PHE A 102 2.29 14.55 -3.01
CA PHE A 102 3.36 14.49 -2.02
C PHE A 102 4.52 13.59 -2.50
#